data_AF-A0A352UPH8-F1
#
_entry.id   AF-A0A352UPH8-F1
#
_cell.length_a   1.000
_cell.length_b   1.000
_cell.length_c   1.000
_cell.angle_alpha   90.00
_cell.angle_beta   90.00
_cell.angle_gamma   90.00
#
_symmetry.space_group_name_H-M   'P 1'
#
loop_
_entity.id
_entity.type
_entity.pdbx_description
1 polymer ?
#
loop_
_entity_poly.entity_id
_entity_poly.type
_entity_poly.pdbx_seq_one_letter_code
_entity_poly.pdbx_strand_id
1 'polypeptide(L)' 'VIFDTRYGVQFSPVETGSIYLEPNEQSVIAAKLCLEGYNVAGSSLYFVNPATGSTLWFRETRVFVVSIGDHDFYA' A
#
# COMPACT_ATOMS: atom_id res chain seq x y z
N VAL A 1 11.76 -4.04 0.32
CA VAL A 1 10.41 -3.42 0.22
C VAL A 1 9.85 -3.18 1.61
N ILE A 2 9.37 -4.20 2.35
CA ILE A 2 8.66 -3.95 3.63
C ILE A 2 9.50 -3.19 4.67
N PHE A 3 10.77 -3.57 4.88
CA PHE A 3 11.67 -2.92 5.84
C PHE A 3 12.56 -1.83 5.21
N ASP A 4 12.22 -1.32 4.03
CA ASP A 4 13.03 -0.26 3.41
C ASP A 4 12.86 1.06 4.17
N THR A 5 13.99 1.69 4.50
CA THR A 5 14.07 2.95 5.27
C THR A 5 14.83 4.05 4.53
N ARG A 6 15.23 3.83 3.27
CA ARG A 6 16.13 4.75 2.53
C ARG A 6 15.60 6.18 2.43
N TYR A 7 14.28 6.36 2.35
CA TYR A 7 13.62 7.68 2.23
C TYR A 7 12.50 7.88 3.26
N GLY A 8 12.55 7.15 4.37
CA GLY A 8 11.49 7.08 5.39
C GLY A 8 10.89 5.68 5.49
N VAL A 9 9.94 5.50 6.42
CA VAL A 9 9.25 4.23 6.61
C VAL A 9 8.03 4.15 5.69
N GLN A 10 7.94 3.08 4.89
CA GLN A 10 6.85 2.90 3.93
C GLN A 10 5.60 2.24 4.53
N PHE A 11 5.79 1.36 5.51
CA PHE A 11 4.71 0.56 6.10
C PHE A 11 4.66 0.79 7.60
N SER A 12 3.56 1.36 8.09
CA SER A 12 3.36 1.66 9.51
C SER A 12 3.48 0.44 10.44
N PRO A 13 3.21 -0.82 10.04
CA PRO A 13 3.49 -1.96 10.91
C PRO A 13 4.95 -2.11 11.31
N VAL A 14 5.89 -1.67 10.46
CA VAL A 14 7.33 -1.68 10.78
C VAL A 14 7.64 -0.64 11.83
N GLU A 15 7.14 0.59 11.66
CA GLU A 15 7.36 1.70 12.60
C GLU A 15 6.70 1.43 13.97
N THR A 16 5.47 0.91 13.96
CA THR A 16 4.70 0.63 15.18
C THR A 16 5.11 -0.67 15.89
N GLY A 17 5.97 -1.48 15.28
CA GLY A 17 6.38 -2.79 15.80
C GLY A 17 5.33 -3.90 15.66
N SER A 18 4.14 -3.58 15.12
CA SER A 18 3.07 -4.57 14.92
C SER A 18 3.39 -5.62 13.86
N ILE A 19 4.46 -5.41 13.06
CA ILE A 19 4.99 -6.40 12.10
C ILE A 19 5.40 -7.74 12.73
N TYR A 20 5.67 -7.78 14.05
CA TYR A 20 6.05 -9.00 14.79
C TYR A 20 4.87 -9.65 15.54
N LEU A 21 3.66 -9.11 15.42
CA LEU A 21 2.47 -9.67 16.05
C LEU A 21 1.82 -10.71 15.14
N GLU A 22 0.94 -11.52 15.73
CA GLU A 22 0.09 -12.43 14.95
C GLU A 22 -0.80 -11.62 13.99
N PRO A 23 -0.77 -11.90 12.67
CA PRO A 23 -1.56 -11.16 11.71
C PRO A 23 -3.05 -11.51 11.81
N ASN A 24 -3.90 -10.58 11.42
CA ASN A 24 -5.31 -10.89 11.20
C ASN A 24 -5.46 -11.90 10.03
N GLU A 25 -6.31 -12.90 10.21
CA GLU A 25 -6.69 -13.90 9.20
C GLU A 25 -7.01 -13.28 7.83
N GLN A 26 -7.77 -12.18 7.79
CA GLN A 26 -8.14 -11.53 6.52
C GLN A 26 -6.91 -10.97 5.79
N SER A 27 -5.93 -10.43 6.52
CA SER A 27 -4.68 -9.95 5.92
C SER A 27 -3.85 -11.10 5.35
N VAL A 28 -3.86 -12.27 6.01
CA VAL A 28 -3.19 -13.48 5.52
C VAL A 28 -3.86 -13.98 4.24
N ILE A 29 -5.19 -14.02 4.19
CA ILE A 29 -5.95 -14.42 3.00
C ILE A 29 -5.64 -13.48 1.84
N ALA A 30 -5.70 -12.16 2.05
CA ALA A 30 -5.39 -11.18 1.02
C ALA A 30 -3.96 -11.34 0.47
N ALA A 31 -2.96 -11.56 1.34
CA ALA A 31 -1.59 -11.79 0.91
C ALA A 31 -1.43 -13.06 0.06
N LYS A 32 -2.13 -14.15 0.41
CA LYS A 32 -2.12 -15.40 -0.36
C LYS A 32 -2.79 -15.25 -1.72
N LEU A 33 -3.91 -14.53 -1.81
CA LEU A 33 -4.56 -14.23 -3.10
C LEU A 33 -3.61 -13.46 -4.03
N CYS A 34 -2.91 -12.46 -3.50
CA CYS A 34 -1.89 -11.75 -4.29
C CYS A 34 -0.75 -12.67 -4.74
N LEU A 35 -0.31 -13.60 -3.88
CA LEU A 35 0.71 -14.60 -4.23
C LEU A 35 0.25 -15.55 -5.36
N GLU A 36 -1.04 -15.87 -5.40
CA GLU A 36 -1.67 -16.67 -6.47
C GLU A 36 -1.93 -15.87 -7.76
N GLY A 37 -1.60 -14.58 -7.79
CA GLY A 37 -1.68 -13.73 -8.97
C GLY A 37 -2.96 -12.91 -9.09
N TYR A 38 -3.84 -12.93 -8.09
CA TYR A 38 -4.96 -11.99 -8.05
C TYR A 38 -4.45 -10.57 -7.87
N ASN A 39 -4.90 -9.66 -8.74
CA ASN A 39 -4.50 -8.27 -8.71
C ASN A 39 -5.70 -7.35 -8.94
N VAL A 40 -6.09 -6.63 -7.89
CA VAL A 40 -7.19 -5.65 -7.93
C VAL A 40 -6.68 -4.22 -8.11
N ALA A 41 -5.38 -3.97 -7.94
CA ALA A 41 -4.74 -2.65 -8.00
C ALA A 41 -4.04 -2.37 -9.35
N GLY A 42 -4.16 -3.27 -10.34
CA GLY A 42 -3.54 -3.08 -11.65
C GLY A 42 -2.02 -2.95 -11.60
N SER A 43 -1.45 -2.05 -12.40
CA SER A 43 0.00 -1.83 -12.47
C SER A 43 0.54 -0.87 -11.40
N SER A 44 -0.19 -0.66 -10.30
CA SER A 44 0.17 0.34 -9.30
C SER A 44 1.39 -0.02 -8.48
N LEU A 45 2.26 0.98 -8.26
CA LEU A 45 3.42 0.91 -7.37
C LEU A 45 3.25 1.78 -6.12
N TYR A 46 2.25 2.66 -6.14
CA TYR A 46 2.00 3.65 -5.12
C TYR A 46 0.54 3.67 -4.70
N PHE A 47 0.29 4.02 -3.45
CA PHE A 47 -1.04 4.32 -2.95
C PHE A 47 -1.00 5.45 -1.93
N VAL A 48 -2.08 6.20 -1.80
CA VAL A 48 -2.22 7.29 -0.82
C VAL A 48 -3.67 7.40 -0.38
N ASN A 49 -3.89 7.70 0.90
CA ASN A 49 -5.21 8.15 1.35
C ASN A 49 -5.34 9.64 1.01
N PRO A 50 -6.21 10.04 0.05
CA PRO A 50 -6.26 11.42 -0.39
C PRO A 50 -6.83 12.40 0.65
N ALA A 51 -7.48 11.90 1.70
CA ALA A 51 -8.02 12.71 2.79
C ALA A 51 -6.97 13.11 3.83
N THR A 52 -5.89 12.34 3.98
CA THR A 52 -4.86 12.55 5.02
C THR A 52 -3.44 12.66 4.49
N GLY A 53 -3.16 12.09 3.32
CA GLY A 53 -1.84 12.07 2.70
C GLY A 53 -1.59 13.24 1.74
N SER A 54 -0.30 13.52 1.49
CA SER A 54 0.09 14.50 0.48
C SER A 54 -0.19 13.95 -0.93
N THR A 55 -1.16 14.54 -1.62
CA THR A 55 -1.61 14.04 -2.94
C THR A 55 -0.97 14.74 -4.13
N LEU A 56 -0.34 15.91 -3.92
CA LEU A 56 0.13 16.76 -5.02
C LEU A 56 1.13 16.02 -5.92
N TRP A 57 2.18 15.44 -5.30
CA TRP A 57 3.20 14.71 -6.05
C TRP A 57 2.64 13.52 -6.83
N PHE A 58 1.71 12.75 -6.24
CA PHE A 58 1.08 11.62 -6.94
C PHE A 58 0.30 12.10 -8.16
N ARG A 59 -0.52 13.15 -8.00
CA ARG A 59 -1.35 13.69 -9.09
C ARG A 59 -0.53 14.33 -10.21
N GLU A 60 0.63 14.90 -9.89
CA GLU A 60 1.49 15.57 -10.88
C GLU A 60 2.46 14.63 -11.58
N THR A 61 2.88 13.54 -10.92
CA THR A 61 4.01 12.72 -11.41
C THR A 61 3.66 11.26 -11.69
N ARG A 62 2.48 10.78 -11.27
CA ARG A 62 2.06 9.38 -11.39
C ARG A 62 0.74 9.24 -12.13
N VAL A 63 0.48 8.05 -12.66
CA VAL A 63 -0.75 7.76 -13.39
C VAL A 63 -1.76 7.14 -12.44
N PHE A 64 -2.91 7.80 -12.23
CA PHE A 64 -4.01 7.23 -11.44
C PHE A 64 -4.51 5.94 -12.10
N VAL A 65 -4.74 4.91 -11.28
CA VAL A 65 -5.22 3.60 -11.75
C VAL A 65 -6.63 3.33 -11.23
N VAL A 66 -6.82 3.34 -9.91
CA VAL A 66 -8.09 2.96 -9.27
C VAL A 66 -8.17 3.49 -7.84
N SER A 67 -9.38 3.73 -7.34
CA SER A 67 -9.64 3.95 -5.92
C SER A 67 -10.26 2.69 -5.29
N ILE A 68 -9.73 2.23 -4.17
CA ILE A 68 -10.23 1.07 -3.41
C ILE A 68 -10.32 1.47 -1.94
N GLY A 69 -11.55 1.53 -1.42
CA GLY A 69 -11.79 2.07 -0.07
C GLY A 69 -11.25 3.50 0.04
N ASP A 70 -10.48 3.75 1.09
CA ASP A 70 -9.90 5.07 1.37
C ASP A 70 -8.59 5.37 0.61
N HIS A 71 -8.19 4.51 -0.34
CA HIS A 71 -6.89 4.63 -1.02
C HIS A 71 -7.05 4.83 -2.53
N ASP A 72 -6.31 5.82 -3.05
CA ASP A 72 -6.05 5.98 -4.47
C ASP A 72 -4.74 5.27 -4.83
N PHE A 73 -4.76 4.48 -5.89
CA PHE A 73 -3.62 3.72 -6.41
C PHE A 73 -3.07 4.33 -7.69
N TYR A 74 -1.74 4.38 -7.82
CA TYR A 74 -1.03 5.02 -8.93
C TYR A 74 0.10 4.14 -9.47
N ALA A 75 0.32 4.19 -10.78
CA ALA A 75 1.47 3.59 -11.47
C ALA A 75 2.64 4.58 -11.58
#